data_AF-A0A1T3NI76-F1
#
_entry.id   AF-A0A1T3NI76-F1
#
_cell.length_a   1.000
_cell.length_b   1.000
_cell.length_c   1.000
_cell.angle_alpha   90.00
_cell.angle_beta   90.00
_cell.angle_gamma   90.00
#
_symmetry.space_group_name_H-M   'P 1'
#
loop_
_entity.id
_entity.type
_entity.pdbx_description
1 polymer ?
#
loop_
_entity_poly.entity_id
_entity_poly.type
_entity_poly.pdbx_seq_one_letter_code
_entity_poly.pdbx_strand_id
1 'polypeptide(L)'
;MSTPPRRRSRPGPSLRAAWQLQADALLTQRLHLHLDEWRTAVGTTPSAATAHPRDRDDAAGRPSAPTRKEPTEVANAIVDRAVDPPREAARLLDRAGLAHWWRPPRLHGHPAGPPHTSSTANAAHTARTLLGEPRGVSWHHAAIEAAVAGAWWVGFFAAIRPGGTHHRDPDADLPALDDDTLTTAAQVVAAGVCARVLRTRLRIADTPPVRRAYCRAVIAGLDAERTLPALLDALAETRLVDLVGTSLAWHGQFAAYAQGSASGRRE
;
A
#
# COMPACT_ATOMS: atom_id res chain seq x y z
N MET A 1 24.87 -5.41 52.53
CA MET A 1 25.21 -5.92 51.18
C MET A 1 24.19 -5.37 50.20
N SER A 2 24.58 -4.39 49.38
CA SER A 2 23.68 -3.81 48.36
C SER A 2 23.73 -4.65 47.09
N THR A 3 22.59 -5.24 46.71
CA THR A 3 22.41 -5.93 45.42
C THR A 3 22.62 -4.96 44.26
N PRO A 4 23.38 -5.33 43.21
CA PRO A 4 23.60 -4.45 42.08
C PRO A 4 22.29 -4.29 41.29
N PRO A 5 22.06 -3.12 40.64
CA PRO A 5 20.88 -2.91 39.83
C PRO A 5 20.90 -3.87 38.64
N ARG A 6 19.87 -4.73 38.54
CA ARG A 6 19.64 -5.55 37.36
C ARG A 6 19.56 -4.62 36.14
N ARG A 7 20.56 -4.68 35.27
CA ARG A 7 20.46 -4.14 33.90
C ARG A 7 19.23 -4.78 33.27
N ARG A 8 18.15 -4.01 33.12
CA ARG A 8 17.01 -4.41 32.29
C ARG A 8 17.54 -4.48 30.86
N SER A 9 17.91 -5.67 30.42
CA SER A 9 18.15 -5.96 29.01
C SER A 9 16.92 -5.47 28.24
N ARG A 10 17.11 -4.54 27.30
CA ARG A 10 16.04 -4.14 26.39
C ARG A 10 15.49 -5.42 25.75
N PRO A 11 14.18 -5.68 25.82
CA PRO A 11 13.62 -6.82 25.11
C PRO A 11 14.00 -6.68 23.62
N GLY A 12 14.51 -7.76 23.05
CA GLY A 12 14.85 -7.81 21.63
C GLY A 12 13.63 -7.51 20.75
N PRO A 13 13.83 -7.24 19.45
CA PRO A 13 12.72 -7.06 18.53
C PRO A 13 11.82 -8.30 18.56
N SER A 14 10.51 -8.11 18.61
CA SER A 14 9.59 -9.24 18.48
C SER A 14 9.73 -9.87 17.09
N LEU A 15 9.44 -11.17 16.98
CA LEU A 15 9.42 -11.87 15.68
C LEU A 15 8.60 -11.08 14.64
N ARG A 16 7.45 -10.55 15.05
CA ARG A 16 6.63 -9.64 14.23
C ARG A 16 7.41 -8.42 13.71
N ALA A 17 8.17 -7.75 14.56
CA ALA A 17 8.94 -6.58 14.15
C ALA A 17 10.05 -6.94 13.14
N ALA A 18 10.67 -8.12 13.30
CA ALA A 18 11.67 -8.63 12.36
C ALA A 18 11.04 -8.96 10.98
N TRP A 19 9.90 -9.65 10.96
CA TRP A 19 9.17 -9.94 9.72
C TRP A 19 8.72 -8.68 8.98
N GLN A 20 8.15 -7.71 9.71
CA GLN A 20 7.75 -6.42 9.11
C GLN A 20 8.96 -5.68 8.52
N LEU A 21 10.10 -5.69 9.21
CA LEU A 21 11.34 -5.07 8.71
C LEU A 21 11.88 -5.77 7.45
N GLN A 22 11.78 -7.10 7.38
CA GLN A 22 12.20 -7.86 6.22
C GLN A 22 11.30 -7.59 5.00
N ALA A 23 9.97 -7.56 5.19
CA ALA A 23 9.03 -7.20 4.13
C ALA A 23 9.30 -5.79 3.59
N ASP A 24 9.42 -4.81 4.50
CA ASP A 24 9.82 -3.43 4.23
C ASP A 24 11.11 -3.32 3.39
N ALA A 25 12.13 -4.12 3.74
CA ALA A 25 13.41 -4.15 3.02
C ALA A 25 13.26 -4.72 1.60
N LEU A 26 12.47 -5.79 1.42
CA LEU A 26 12.21 -6.37 0.11
C LEU A 26 11.45 -5.40 -0.81
N LEU A 27 10.44 -4.70 -0.28
CA LEU A 27 9.70 -3.67 -1.03
C LEU A 27 10.66 -2.55 -1.48
N THR A 28 11.55 -2.11 -0.60
CA THR A 28 12.55 -1.07 -0.90
C THR A 28 13.57 -1.55 -1.93
N GLN A 29 14.03 -2.80 -1.84
CA GLN A 29 14.95 -3.38 -2.83
C GLN A 29 14.29 -3.43 -4.21
N ARG A 30 13.04 -3.88 -4.28
CA ARG A 30 12.28 -3.93 -5.54
C ARG A 30 12.06 -2.56 -6.14
N LEU A 31 11.80 -1.55 -5.31
CA LEU A 31 11.74 -0.16 -5.78
C LEU A 31 13.02 0.21 -6.54
N HIS A 32 14.20 -0.03 -5.94
CA HIS A 32 15.47 0.33 -6.58
C HIS A 32 15.71 -0.44 -7.88
N LEU A 33 15.35 -1.73 -7.93
CA LEU A 33 15.54 -2.57 -9.12
C LEU A 33 14.63 -2.19 -10.29
N HIS A 34 13.43 -1.66 -10.01
CA HIS A 34 12.39 -1.43 -11.01
C HIS A 34 12.02 0.05 -11.17
N LEU A 35 12.81 0.95 -10.60
CA LEU A 35 12.50 2.38 -10.65
C LEU A 35 12.52 2.93 -12.07
N ASP A 36 13.48 2.50 -12.90
CA ASP A 36 13.58 2.97 -14.28
C ASP A 36 12.52 2.33 -15.18
N GLU A 37 12.21 1.05 -14.98
CA GLU A 37 11.07 0.38 -15.61
C GLU A 37 9.76 1.11 -15.30
N TRP A 38 9.55 1.47 -14.03
CA TRP A 38 8.41 2.25 -13.60
C TRP A 38 8.36 3.62 -14.27
N ARG A 39 9.48 4.35 -14.32
CA ARG A 39 9.56 5.68 -14.97
C ARG A 39 9.23 5.59 -16.46
N THR A 40 9.71 4.55 -17.14
CA THR A 40 9.39 4.34 -18.56
C THR A 40 7.91 4.03 -18.72
N ALA A 41 7.36 3.10 -17.95
CA ALA A 41 5.94 2.72 -18.02
C ALA A 41 4.99 3.92 -17.82
N VAL A 42 5.33 4.81 -16.89
CA VAL A 42 4.55 6.01 -16.61
C VAL A 42 4.81 7.13 -17.63
N GLY A 43 6.04 7.24 -18.15
CA GLY A 43 6.47 8.27 -19.09
C GLY A 43 6.06 8.06 -20.56
N THR A 44 5.77 6.83 -20.99
CA THR A 44 5.38 6.51 -22.39
C THR A 44 3.93 6.84 -22.74
N THR A 45 3.16 7.40 -21.82
CA THR A 45 1.74 7.68 -22.04
C THR A 45 1.57 9.00 -22.82
N PRO A 46 0.89 9.02 -23.98
CA PRO A 46 0.65 10.27 -24.70
C PRO A 46 -0.16 11.21 -23.81
N SER A 47 0.39 12.39 -23.52
CA SER A 47 -0.37 13.46 -22.92
C SER A 47 -1.56 13.77 -23.83
N ALA A 48 -2.78 13.71 -23.29
CA ALA A 48 -4.01 14.17 -23.95
C ALA A 48 -3.95 15.65 -24.39
N ALA A 49 -2.86 16.37 -24.09
CA ALA A 49 -2.59 17.72 -24.55
C ALA A 49 -2.18 17.84 -26.03
N THR A 50 -2.02 16.73 -26.78
CA THR A 50 -1.68 16.76 -28.21
C THR A 50 -2.82 16.42 -29.17
N ALA A 51 -4.05 16.22 -28.67
CA ALA A 51 -5.21 16.05 -29.53
C ALA A 51 -5.57 17.38 -30.20
N HIS A 52 -5.09 17.56 -31.43
CA HIS A 52 -5.46 18.65 -32.31
C HIS A 52 -6.99 18.61 -32.55
N PRO A 53 -7.75 19.70 -32.32
CA PRO A 53 -9.20 19.69 -32.52
C PRO A 53 -9.49 19.93 -34.00
N ARG A 54 -9.41 18.88 -34.81
CA ARG A 54 -10.03 18.84 -36.15
C ARG A 54 -10.55 17.43 -36.40
N ASP A 55 -11.81 17.25 -36.01
CA ASP A 55 -12.83 16.39 -36.63
C ASP A 55 -13.90 16.09 -35.57
N ARG A 56 -14.70 17.12 -35.28
CA ARG A 56 -16.08 16.89 -34.85
C ARG A 56 -16.90 16.95 -36.12
N ASP A 57 -17.34 15.81 -36.60
CA ASP A 57 -18.63 15.66 -37.27
C ASP A 57 -19.15 14.24 -37.03
N ASP A 58 -20.41 14.20 -36.59
CA ASP A 58 -21.41 13.13 -36.70
C ASP A 58 -21.13 11.72 -36.14
N ALA A 59 -21.77 11.40 -35.00
CA ALA A 59 -22.82 10.37 -34.97
C ALA A 59 -23.46 10.26 -33.57
N ALA A 60 -24.78 10.31 -33.56
CA ALA A 60 -25.66 10.25 -32.41
C ALA A 60 -25.60 8.91 -31.62
N GLY A 61 -25.78 9.03 -30.30
CA GLY A 61 -26.61 8.12 -29.50
C GLY A 61 -26.20 6.64 -29.46
N ARG A 62 -25.13 6.31 -28.72
CA ARG A 62 -24.94 4.98 -28.14
C ARG A 62 -24.47 5.14 -26.69
N PRO A 63 -25.06 4.47 -25.68
CA PRO A 63 -24.48 4.46 -24.36
C PRO A 63 -23.12 3.76 -24.47
N SER A 64 -22.05 4.52 -24.25
CA SER A 64 -20.70 3.99 -24.22
C SER A 64 -20.65 2.86 -23.19
N ALA A 65 -20.33 1.65 -23.65
CA ALA A 65 -19.90 0.56 -22.77
C ALA A 65 -18.77 1.10 -21.86
N PRO A 66 -18.63 0.63 -20.61
CA PRO A 66 -17.55 1.06 -19.75
C PRO A 66 -16.24 0.84 -20.51
N THR A 67 -15.59 1.94 -20.91
CA THR A 67 -14.32 1.90 -21.59
C THR A 67 -13.35 1.23 -20.65
N ARG A 68 -12.94 0.01 -21.01
CA ARG A 68 -11.86 -0.73 -20.37
C ARG A 68 -10.63 0.16 -20.44
N LYS A 69 -10.38 0.93 -19.39
CA LYS A 69 -9.18 1.77 -19.28
C LYS A 69 -7.99 0.84 -19.45
N GLU A 70 -7.05 1.23 -20.31
CA GLU A 70 -5.81 0.48 -20.40
C GLU A 70 -5.13 0.47 -19.02
N PRO A 71 -4.53 -0.65 -18.58
CA PRO A 71 -3.91 -0.77 -17.26
C PRO A 71 -2.88 0.33 -16.97
N THR A 72 -2.33 0.96 -18.02
CA THR A 72 -1.44 2.12 -17.97
C THR A 72 -2.14 3.40 -17.49
N GLU A 73 -3.40 3.65 -17.87
CA GLU A 73 -4.17 4.83 -17.42
C GLU A 73 -4.54 4.74 -15.93
N VAL A 74 -4.76 3.53 -15.43
CA VAL A 74 -5.10 3.26 -14.02
C VAL A 74 -3.86 3.39 -13.13
N ALA A 75 -2.70 2.90 -13.59
CA ALA A 75 -1.43 3.07 -12.86
C ALA A 75 -0.99 4.55 -12.77
N ASN A 76 -1.24 5.33 -13.83
CA ASN A 76 -0.92 6.76 -13.88
C ASN A 76 -1.79 7.62 -12.94
N ALA A 77 -2.97 7.14 -12.54
CA ALA A 77 -3.84 7.83 -11.59
C ALA A 77 -3.46 7.58 -10.10
N ILE A 78 -2.41 6.81 -9.81
CA ILE A 78 -2.12 6.33 -8.44
C ILE A 78 -0.88 7.00 -7.82
N VAL A 79 -0.11 7.76 -8.59
CA VAL A 79 1.23 8.19 -8.19
C VAL A 79 1.31 9.71 -7.99
N ASP A 80 0.37 10.25 -7.21
CA ASP A 80 0.47 11.64 -6.75
C ASP A 80 1.67 11.81 -5.83
N ARG A 81 2.41 12.91 -5.99
CA ARG A 81 3.44 13.32 -5.05
C ARG A 81 2.81 13.57 -3.68
N ALA A 82 3.21 12.78 -2.69
CA ALA A 82 2.80 13.01 -1.31
C ALA A 82 3.30 14.37 -0.81
N VAL A 83 2.52 15.03 0.05
CA VAL A 83 2.87 16.32 0.64
C VAL A 83 3.84 16.12 1.81
N ASP A 84 4.65 17.13 2.10
CA ASP A 84 5.56 17.08 3.24
C ASP A 84 4.76 17.02 4.56
N PRO A 85 4.84 15.91 5.32
CA PRO A 85 4.20 15.86 6.63
C PRO A 85 4.76 16.94 7.55
N PRO A 86 3.94 17.52 8.44
CA PRO A 86 4.44 18.34 9.54
C PRO A 86 5.56 17.61 10.29
N ARG A 87 6.58 18.35 10.77
CA ARG A 87 7.79 17.76 11.39
C ARG A 87 7.49 16.71 12.46
N GLU A 88 6.45 16.93 13.25
CA GLU A 88 6.02 15.95 14.27
C GLU A 88 5.43 14.67 13.68
N ALA A 89 4.65 14.79 12.59
CA ALA A 89 4.13 13.65 11.86
C ALA A 89 5.26 12.85 11.20
N ALA A 90 6.24 13.54 10.59
CA ALA A 90 7.45 12.91 10.03
C ALA A 90 8.23 12.12 11.11
N ARG A 91 8.43 12.72 12.30
CA ARG A 91 9.09 12.04 13.43
C ARG A 91 8.31 10.80 13.89
N LEU A 92 6.98 10.86 13.87
CA LEU A 92 6.15 9.71 14.24
C LEU A 92 6.22 8.60 13.19
N LEU A 93 6.21 8.95 11.90
CA LEU A 93 6.42 8.01 10.79
C LEU A 93 7.77 7.31 10.89
N ASP A 94 8.84 8.06 11.16
CA ASP A 94 10.18 7.51 11.32
C ASP A 94 10.26 6.59 12.54
N ARG A 95 9.64 6.96 13.67
CA ARG A 95 9.51 6.07 14.85
C ARG A 95 8.66 4.83 14.58
N ALA A 96 7.69 4.91 13.67
CA ALA A 96 6.92 3.77 13.23
C ALA A 96 7.72 2.87 12.26
N GLY A 97 8.93 3.28 11.85
CA GLY A 97 9.77 2.58 10.89
C GLY A 97 9.29 2.75 9.45
N LEU A 98 8.45 3.75 9.17
CA LEU A 98 7.85 3.99 7.85
C LEU A 98 8.64 5.00 7.01
N ALA A 99 9.87 5.36 7.41
CA ALA A 99 10.71 6.33 6.70
C ALA A 99 10.87 6.00 5.20
N HIS A 100 11.05 4.73 4.88
CA HIS A 100 11.19 4.23 3.51
C HIS A 100 9.84 4.07 2.79
N TRP A 101 8.71 4.14 3.50
CA TRP A 101 7.38 4.15 2.88
C TRP A 101 7.00 5.52 2.36
N TRP A 102 7.15 6.57 3.18
CA TRP A 102 6.62 7.90 2.86
C TRP A 102 7.58 8.79 2.07
N ARG A 103 8.89 8.48 2.05
CA ARG A 103 9.89 9.26 1.31
C ARG A 103 9.90 9.00 -0.20
N PRO A 104 9.84 7.75 -0.71
CA PRO A 104 9.83 7.50 -2.15
C PRO A 104 8.67 8.15 -2.91
N PRO A 105 7.42 8.12 -2.43
CA PRO A 105 6.32 8.87 -3.05
C PRO A 105 6.60 10.37 -3.21
N ARG A 106 7.37 10.98 -2.29
CA ARG A 106 7.75 12.39 -2.36
C ARG A 106 8.86 12.67 -3.39
N LEU A 107 9.77 11.71 -3.55
CA LEU A 107 10.92 11.81 -4.44
C LEU A 107 10.57 11.45 -5.89
N HIS A 108 9.63 10.52 -6.06
CA HIS A 108 9.33 9.91 -7.35
C HIS A 108 7.88 10.14 -7.81
N GLY A 109 6.98 10.60 -6.94
CA GLY A 109 5.60 10.89 -7.33
C GLY A 109 5.50 12.06 -8.32
N HIS A 110 4.50 12.01 -9.19
CA HIS A 110 4.23 13.05 -10.15
C HIS A 110 3.57 14.28 -9.48
N PRO A 111 3.86 15.50 -9.96
CA PRO A 111 3.11 16.67 -9.54
C PRO A 111 1.63 16.44 -9.86
N ALA A 112 0.76 16.65 -8.86
CA ALA A 112 -0.65 16.30 -8.90
C ALA A 112 -1.31 16.78 -10.21
N GLY A 113 -1.90 15.84 -10.96
CA GLY A 113 -2.80 16.14 -12.07
C GLY A 113 -4.17 16.64 -11.56
N PRO A 114 -5.10 17.01 -12.46
CA PRO A 114 -6.42 17.49 -12.05
C PRO A 114 -7.14 16.47 -11.13
N PRO A 115 -7.93 16.95 -10.17
CA PRO A 115 -8.27 16.19 -8.97
C PRO A 115 -9.46 15.25 -9.18
N HIS A 116 -9.30 14.09 -9.84
CA HIS A 116 -10.40 13.14 -9.94
C HIS A 116 -9.96 11.68 -9.78
N THR A 117 -10.57 10.99 -8.81
CA THR A 117 -10.62 9.52 -8.65
C THR A 117 -9.30 8.77 -8.43
N SER A 118 -8.29 9.37 -7.81
CA SER A 118 -7.02 8.68 -7.53
C SER A 118 -7.11 7.74 -6.31
N SER A 119 -6.46 6.58 -6.39
CA SER A 119 -6.34 5.62 -5.27
C SER A 119 -5.76 6.26 -4.00
N THR A 120 -4.95 7.32 -4.15
CA THR A 120 -4.43 8.16 -3.06
C THR A 120 -5.55 8.90 -2.31
N ALA A 121 -6.55 9.45 -3.01
CA ALA A 121 -7.71 10.10 -2.41
C ALA A 121 -8.58 9.10 -1.63
N ASN A 122 -8.75 7.90 -2.17
CA ASN A 122 -9.46 6.81 -1.50
C ASN A 122 -8.72 6.35 -0.23
N ALA A 123 -7.41 6.13 -0.30
CA ALA A 123 -6.61 5.77 0.88
C ALA A 123 -6.62 6.86 1.95
N ALA A 124 -6.55 8.14 1.54
CA ALA A 124 -6.70 9.26 2.47
C ALA A 124 -8.09 9.31 3.11
N HIS A 125 -9.15 9.02 2.34
CA HIS A 125 -10.51 8.91 2.85
C HIS A 125 -10.64 7.76 3.86
N THR A 126 -10.16 6.57 3.52
CA THR A 126 -10.12 5.41 4.43
C THR A 126 -9.39 5.74 5.71
N ALA A 127 -8.22 6.37 5.64
CA ALA A 127 -7.49 6.81 6.84
C ALA A 127 -8.33 7.77 7.69
N ARG A 128 -8.92 8.81 7.09
CA ARG A 128 -9.77 9.77 7.84
C ARG A 128 -10.95 9.07 8.54
N THR A 129 -11.59 8.12 7.88
CA THR A 129 -12.69 7.33 8.44
C THR A 129 -12.25 6.48 9.63
N LEU A 130 -11.09 5.82 9.54
CA LEU A 130 -10.54 5.03 10.65
C LEU A 130 -10.17 5.90 11.86
N LEU A 131 -9.51 7.02 11.59
CA LEU A 131 -8.96 7.89 12.63
C LEU A 131 -10.07 8.61 13.40
N GLY A 132 -11.12 9.08 12.69
CA GLY A 132 -12.15 9.93 13.27
C GLY A 132 -11.57 11.19 13.93
N GLU A 133 -12.24 11.72 14.95
CA GLU A 133 -11.78 12.88 15.71
C GLU A 133 -10.77 12.52 16.82
N PRO A 134 -9.85 13.45 17.20
CA PRO A 134 -9.68 14.80 16.65
C PRO A 134 -8.80 14.86 15.39
N ARG A 135 -9.19 15.73 14.44
CA ARG A 135 -8.39 16.08 13.24
C ARG A 135 -7.26 17.06 13.58
N GLY A 136 -6.31 17.22 12.66
CA GLY A 136 -5.28 18.26 12.75
C GLY A 136 -4.10 17.96 13.70
N VAL A 137 -4.12 16.84 14.42
CA VAL A 137 -3.02 16.42 15.31
C VAL A 137 -1.94 15.63 14.58
N SER A 138 -0.71 15.61 15.09
CA SER A 138 0.45 15.04 14.39
C SER A 138 0.31 13.55 14.06
N TRP A 139 -0.34 12.76 14.91
CA TRP A 139 -0.61 11.35 14.62
C TRP A 139 -1.70 11.13 13.57
N HIS A 140 -2.63 12.07 13.43
CA HIS A 140 -3.67 12.03 12.41
C HIS A 140 -3.05 12.30 11.03
N HIS A 141 -2.23 13.35 10.93
CA HIS A 141 -1.44 13.62 9.73
C HIS A 141 -0.52 12.46 9.37
N ALA A 142 0.22 11.92 10.34
CA ALA A 142 1.11 10.78 10.08
C ALA A 142 0.37 9.56 9.52
N ALA A 143 -0.82 9.24 10.04
CA ALA A 143 -1.59 8.11 9.55
C ALA A 143 -2.16 8.33 8.14
N ILE A 144 -2.64 9.55 7.84
CA ILE A 144 -3.09 9.92 6.48
C ILE A 144 -1.93 9.82 5.50
N GLU A 145 -0.78 10.40 5.82
CA GLU A 145 0.39 10.36 4.94
C GLU A 145 0.92 8.94 4.73
N ALA A 146 0.88 8.10 5.77
CA ALA A 146 1.22 6.68 5.63
C ALA A 146 0.26 5.97 4.66
N ALA A 147 -1.04 6.25 4.74
CA ALA A 147 -2.04 5.65 3.86
C ALA A 147 -1.89 6.12 2.41
N VAL A 148 -1.67 7.41 2.19
CA VAL A 148 -1.39 7.98 0.86
C VAL A 148 -0.12 7.37 0.27
N ALA A 149 0.94 7.26 1.06
CA ALA A 149 2.15 6.55 0.64
C ALA A 149 1.88 5.08 0.31
N GLY A 150 1.02 4.41 1.08
CA GLY A 150 0.60 3.04 0.81
C GLY A 150 -0.10 2.88 -0.55
N ALA A 151 -1.00 3.80 -0.90
CA ALA A 151 -1.62 3.81 -2.22
C ALA A 151 -0.60 4.01 -3.34
N TRP A 152 0.39 4.90 -3.16
CA TRP A 152 1.50 5.06 -4.10
C TRP A 152 2.25 3.74 -4.33
N TRP A 153 2.54 2.98 -3.27
CA TRP A 153 3.20 1.67 -3.39
C TRP A 153 2.34 0.67 -4.17
N VAL A 154 1.02 0.69 -3.98
CA VAL A 154 0.09 -0.11 -4.79
C VAL A 154 0.19 0.28 -6.26
N GLY A 155 0.19 1.57 -6.59
CA GLY A 155 0.37 2.03 -7.98
C GLY A 155 1.71 1.65 -8.57
N PHE A 156 2.79 1.82 -7.80
CA PHE A 156 4.14 1.44 -8.21
C PHE A 156 4.20 -0.04 -8.61
N PHE A 157 3.77 -0.95 -7.73
CA PHE A 157 3.80 -2.39 -8.00
C PHE A 157 2.76 -2.86 -9.04
N ALA A 158 1.67 -2.11 -9.21
CA ALA A 158 0.72 -2.34 -10.30
C ALA A 158 1.30 -1.95 -11.67
N ALA A 159 2.21 -0.97 -11.72
CA ALA A 159 2.86 -0.53 -12.96
C ALA A 159 4.03 -1.45 -13.36
N ILE A 160 4.84 -1.90 -12.40
CA ILE A 160 6.01 -2.78 -12.66
C ILE A 160 5.65 -4.27 -12.66
N ARG A 161 4.46 -4.61 -13.16
CA ARG A 161 3.98 -6.00 -13.19
C ARG A 161 5.06 -6.87 -13.82
N PRO A 162 5.35 -8.05 -13.24
CA PRO A 162 6.33 -8.94 -13.84
C PRO A 162 5.87 -9.25 -15.26
N GLY A 163 6.64 -8.80 -16.26
CA GLY A 163 6.67 -9.51 -17.54
C GLY A 163 6.90 -10.98 -17.18
N GLY A 164 5.93 -11.82 -17.53
CA GLY A 164 5.70 -13.09 -16.86
C GLY A 164 7.00 -13.86 -16.65
N THR A 165 7.21 -14.36 -15.44
CA THR A 165 8.17 -15.45 -15.17
C THR A 165 7.72 -16.77 -15.79
N HIS A 166 6.82 -16.74 -16.79
CA HIS A 166 6.69 -17.82 -17.74
C HIS A 166 7.96 -17.84 -18.59
N HIS A 167 8.93 -18.67 -18.19
CA HIS A 167 9.94 -19.22 -19.11
C HIS A 167 9.32 -19.96 -20.32
N ARG A 168 7.99 -19.92 -20.50
CA ARG A 168 7.26 -20.55 -21.59
C ARG A 168 6.56 -19.58 -22.52
N ASP A 169 6.24 -18.36 -22.11
CA ASP A 169 5.64 -17.37 -23.02
C ASP A 169 5.75 -15.94 -22.46
N PRO A 170 6.72 -15.13 -22.93
CA PRO A 170 6.81 -13.72 -22.59
C PRO A 170 5.68 -12.87 -23.18
N ASP A 171 4.88 -13.42 -24.12
CA ASP A 171 3.73 -12.74 -24.76
C ASP A 171 2.38 -13.14 -24.12
N ALA A 172 2.38 -13.88 -23.01
CA ALA A 172 1.14 -14.21 -22.31
C ALA A 172 0.50 -12.94 -21.72
N ASP A 173 -0.61 -12.50 -22.34
CA ASP A 173 -1.47 -11.43 -21.85
C ASP A 173 -2.02 -11.78 -20.46
N LEU A 174 -1.37 -11.27 -19.41
CA LEU A 174 -1.92 -11.32 -18.06
C LEU A 174 -3.16 -10.42 -18.00
N PRO A 175 -4.26 -10.87 -17.37
CA PRO A 175 -5.45 -10.04 -17.25
C PRO A 175 -5.13 -8.72 -16.52
N ALA A 176 -5.59 -7.61 -17.10
CA ALA A 176 -5.50 -6.28 -16.50
C ALA A 176 -6.18 -6.28 -15.12
N LEU A 177 -5.54 -5.64 -14.13
CA LEU A 177 -6.15 -5.44 -12.81
C LEU A 177 -7.24 -4.38 -12.95
N ASP A 178 -8.43 -4.65 -12.43
CA ASP A 178 -9.51 -3.68 -12.40
C ASP A 178 -9.31 -2.62 -11.30
N ASP A 179 -10.00 -1.48 -11.46
CA ASP A 179 -9.97 -0.34 -10.54
C ASP A 179 -10.40 -0.73 -9.11
N ASP A 180 -11.33 -1.68 -8.99
CA ASP A 180 -11.89 -2.14 -7.71
C ASP A 180 -10.86 -2.97 -6.91
N THR A 181 -10.10 -3.82 -7.61
CA THR A 181 -9.04 -4.65 -7.03
C THR A 181 -7.91 -3.76 -6.50
N LEU A 182 -7.48 -2.76 -7.28
CA LEU A 182 -6.45 -1.81 -6.86
C LEU A 182 -6.93 -0.90 -5.72
N THR A 183 -8.19 -0.48 -5.75
CA THR A 183 -8.81 0.28 -4.67
C THR A 183 -8.85 -0.54 -3.39
N THR A 184 -9.27 -1.80 -3.47
CA THR A 184 -9.32 -2.71 -2.33
C THR A 184 -7.92 -2.95 -1.77
N ALA A 185 -6.92 -3.22 -2.62
CA ALA A 185 -5.53 -3.36 -2.20
C ALA A 185 -5.02 -2.12 -1.45
N ALA A 186 -5.27 -0.91 -1.97
CA ALA A 186 -4.88 0.33 -1.31
C ALA A 186 -5.56 0.52 0.05
N GLN A 187 -6.82 0.12 0.20
CA GLN A 187 -7.53 0.17 1.48
C GLN A 187 -6.93 -0.80 2.51
N VAL A 188 -6.57 -2.02 2.09
CA VAL A 188 -5.91 -3.02 2.96
C VAL A 188 -4.56 -2.47 3.45
N VAL A 189 -3.75 -1.95 2.53
CA VAL A 189 -2.45 -1.33 2.84
C VAL A 189 -2.64 -0.15 3.81
N ALA A 190 -3.60 0.74 3.53
CA ALA A 190 -3.93 1.90 4.36
C ALA A 190 -4.30 1.51 5.80
N ALA A 191 -5.14 0.49 5.98
CA ALA A 191 -5.50 -0.01 7.30
C ALA A 191 -4.27 -0.52 8.07
N GLY A 192 -3.40 -1.30 7.41
CA GLY A 192 -2.16 -1.84 7.97
C GLY A 192 -1.19 -0.76 8.45
N VAL A 193 -0.89 0.22 7.59
CA VAL A 193 0.03 1.31 7.93
C VAL A 193 -0.54 2.26 8.98
N CYS A 194 -1.86 2.51 8.97
CA CYS A 194 -2.54 3.28 10.03
C CYS A 194 -2.42 2.57 11.38
N ALA A 195 -2.69 1.26 11.44
CA ALA A 195 -2.52 0.48 12.67
C ALA A 195 -1.08 0.55 13.20
N ARG A 196 -0.07 0.53 12.32
CA ARG A 196 1.35 0.66 12.67
C ARG A 196 1.70 2.02 13.26
N VAL A 197 1.21 3.12 12.65
CA VAL A 197 1.38 4.49 13.18
C VAL A 197 0.71 4.64 14.54
N LEU A 198 -0.55 4.20 14.66
CA LEU A 198 -1.34 4.30 15.89
C LEU A 198 -0.75 3.47 17.03
N ARG A 199 -0.30 2.24 16.76
CA ARG A 199 0.44 1.41 17.73
C ARG A 199 1.69 2.12 18.25
N THR A 200 2.43 2.77 17.36
CA THR A 200 3.61 3.55 17.73
C THR A 200 3.23 4.74 18.60
N ARG A 201 2.13 5.44 18.25
CA ARG A 201 1.62 6.55 19.05
C ARG A 201 1.20 6.09 20.46
N LEU A 202 0.50 4.97 20.59
CA LEU A 202 0.09 4.41 21.90
C LEU A 202 1.28 4.11 22.81
N ARG A 203 2.42 3.66 22.26
CA ARG A 203 3.65 3.46 23.03
C ARG A 203 4.27 4.75 23.56
N ILE A 204 3.99 5.88 22.91
CA ILE A 204 4.47 7.20 23.31
C ILE A 204 3.50 7.85 24.30
N ALA A 205 2.21 7.84 23.98
CA ALA A 205 1.16 8.33 24.86
C ALA A 205 -0.15 7.59 24.57
N ASP A 206 -0.69 6.97 25.60
CA ASP A 206 -1.96 6.27 25.54
C ASP A 206 -3.11 7.23 25.86
N THR A 207 -3.88 7.62 24.85
CA THR A 207 -5.05 8.49 25.00
C THR A 207 -6.31 7.82 24.45
N PRO A 208 -7.50 8.12 25.01
CA PRO A 208 -8.76 7.51 24.52
C PRO A 208 -9.01 7.67 23.01
N PRO A 209 -8.74 8.83 22.37
CA PRO A 209 -8.89 8.96 20.92
C PRO A 209 -7.96 8.03 20.13
N VAL A 210 -6.68 7.92 20.54
CA VAL A 210 -5.71 7.06 19.86
C VAL A 210 -6.08 5.59 20.04
N ARG A 211 -6.54 5.17 21.22
CA ARG A 211 -7.04 3.79 21.45
C ARG A 211 -8.21 3.47 20.54
N ARG A 212 -9.21 4.36 20.46
CA ARG A 212 -10.37 4.17 19.59
C ARG A 212 -9.97 4.05 18.12
N ALA A 213 -9.14 4.96 17.63
CA ALA A 213 -8.62 4.92 16.27
C ALA A 213 -7.84 3.61 16.01
N TYR A 214 -6.99 3.18 16.96
CA TYR A 214 -6.25 1.94 16.85
C TYR A 214 -7.18 0.72 16.79
N CYS A 215 -8.19 0.65 17.66
CA CYS A 215 -9.17 -0.43 17.63
C CYS A 215 -9.93 -0.46 16.30
N ARG A 216 -10.36 0.69 15.76
CA ARG A 216 -11.00 0.74 14.44
C ARG A 216 -10.08 0.27 13.32
N ALA A 217 -8.82 0.67 13.33
CA ALA A 217 -7.83 0.21 12.35
C ALA A 217 -7.58 -1.32 12.45
N VAL A 218 -7.58 -1.88 13.66
CA VAL A 218 -7.49 -3.33 13.87
C VAL A 218 -8.74 -4.04 13.35
N ILE A 219 -9.93 -3.55 13.66
CA ILE A 219 -11.21 -4.13 13.17
C ILE A 219 -11.24 -4.10 11.64
N ALA A 220 -10.92 -2.97 11.02
CA ALA A 220 -10.85 -2.87 9.56
C ALA A 220 -9.83 -3.83 8.95
N GLY A 221 -8.70 -4.05 9.62
CA GLY A 221 -7.73 -5.07 9.20
C GLY A 221 -8.25 -6.50 9.29
N LEU A 222 -9.04 -6.82 10.34
CA LEU A 222 -9.68 -8.13 10.49
C LEU A 222 -10.79 -8.35 9.44
N ASP A 223 -11.56 -7.31 9.12
CA ASP A 223 -12.57 -7.38 8.06
C ASP A 223 -11.91 -7.55 6.69
N ALA A 224 -10.81 -6.85 6.42
CA ALA A 224 -10.00 -7.03 5.22
C ALA A 224 -9.39 -8.45 5.10
N GLU A 225 -9.06 -9.10 6.22
CA GLU A 225 -8.53 -10.47 6.19
C GLU A 225 -9.52 -11.47 5.59
N ARG A 226 -10.82 -11.23 5.75
CA ARG A 226 -11.87 -12.09 5.16
C ARG A 226 -11.89 -12.04 3.64
N THR A 227 -11.55 -10.89 3.06
CA THR A 227 -11.52 -10.69 1.60
C THR A 227 -10.14 -10.95 1.00
N LEU A 228 -9.13 -11.16 1.85
CA LEU A 228 -7.74 -11.28 1.45
C LEU A 228 -7.47 -12.46 0.51
N PRO A 229 -8.01 -13.68 0.70
CA PRO A 229 -7.78 -14.77 -0.25
C PRO A 229 -8.24 -14.42 -1.67
N ALA A 230 -9.47 -13.92 -1.82
CA ALA A 230 -10.00 -13.52 -3.13
C ALA A 230 -9.20 -12.34 -3.72
N LEU A 231 -8.75 -11.41 -2.88
CA LEU A 231 -7.89 -10.31 -3.31
C LEU A 231 -6.53 -10.81 -3.78
N LEU A 232 -5.90 -11.74 -3.06
CA LEU A 232 -4.61 -12.31 -3.44
C LEU A 232 -4.73 -13.16 -4.72
N ASP A 233 -5.84 -13.88 -4.89
CA ASP A 233 -6.14 -14.61 -6.14
C ASP A 233 -6.31 -13.64 -7.32
N ALA A 234 -7.04 -12.53 -7.12
CA ALA A 234 -7.21 -11.48 -8.14
C ALA A 234 -5.89 -10.76 -8.46
N LEU A 235 -5.01 -10.60 -7.47
CA LEU A 235 -3.66 -10.08 -7.65
C LEU A 235 -2.72 -11.11 -8.31
N ALA A 236 -3.02 -12.41 -8.27
CA ALA A 236 -2.31 -13.48 -8.96
C ALA A 236 -0.77 -13.39 -8.82
N GLU A 237 -0.02 -13.54 -9.92
CA GLU A 237 1.46 -13.45 -9.95
C GLU A 237 2.00 -12.01 -9.83
N THR A 238 1.16 -11.02 -9.49
CA THR A 238 1.64 -9.64 -9.37
C THR A 238 2.50 -9.45 -8.14
N ARG A 239 3.43 -8.50 -8.24
CA ARG A 239 4.30 -8.09 -7.12
C ARG A 239 3.53 -7.41 -5.98
N LEU A 240 2.23 -7.15 -6.15
CA LEU A 240 1.32 -6.62 -5.14
C LEU A 240 0.98 -7.63 -4.05
N VAL A 241 1.03 -8.93 -4.33
CA VAL A 241 0.74 -9.99 -3.35
C VAL A 241 1.61 -9.83 -2.10
N ASP A 242 2.90 -9.54 -2.27
CA ASP A 242 3.81 -9.34 -1.15
C ASP A 242 3.48 -8.07 -0.37
N LEU A 243 3.14 -6.97 -1.04
CA LEU A 243 2.76 -5.72 -0.38
C LEU A 243 1.47 -5.91 0.43
N VAL A 244 0.44 -6.47 -0.19
CA VAL A 244 -0.89 -6.64 0.41
C VAL A 244 -0.85 -7.69 1.53
N GLY A 245 -0.21 -8.84 1.28
CA GLY A 245 -0.05 -9.92 2.25
C GLY A 245 0.77 -9.53 3.48
N THR A 246 1.73 -8.60 3.36
CA THR A 246 2.55 -8.17 4.51
C THR A 246 2.05 -6.91 5.22
N SER A 247 1.04 -6.23 4.66
CA SER A 247 0.55 -4.96 5.21
C SER A 247 -0.25 -5.11 6.51
N LEU A 248 -1.03 -6.18 6.63
CA LEU A 248 -1.81 -6.45 7.85
C LEU A 248 -0.93 -7.16 8.88
N ALA A 249 -0.81 -6.56 10.07
CA ALA A 249 0.13 -7.03 11.10
C ALA A 249 -0.10 -8.48 11.58
N TRP A 250 -1.30 -9.03 11.37
CA TRP A 250 -1.73 -10.36 11.83
C TRP A 250 -1.66 -11.42 10.71
N HIS A 251 -1.64 -11.01 9.44
CA HIS A 251 -1.54 -11.92 8.31
C HIS A 251 -0.12 -12.52 8.21
N GLY A 252 -0.02 -13.78 7.77
CA GLY A 252 1.24 -14.53 7.69
C GLY A 252 1.79 -15.04 9.03
N GLN A 253 1.21 -14.68 10.18
CA GLN A 253 1.62 -15.21 11.49
C GLN A 253 1.17 -16.66 11.72
N PHE A 254 0.18 -17.13 10.94
CA PHE A 254 -0.43 -18.46 11.07
C PHE A 254 -0.28 -19.35 9.83
N ALA A 255 0.45 -18.91 8.79
CA ALA A 255 0.56 -19.65 7.53
C ALA A 255 1.34 -20.99 7.62
N ALA A 256 1.90 -21.33 8.79
CA ALA A 256 2.71 -22.53 8.98
C ALA A 256 1.92 -23.82 9.29
N TYR A 257 0.59 -23.81 9.38
CA TYR A 257 -0.17 -25.05 9.68
C TYR A 257 -0.81 -25.75 8.47
N ALA A 258 -0.81 -25.15 7.28
CA ALA A 258 -1.44 -25.77 6.10
C ALA A 258 -0.48 -26.62 5.24
N GLN A 259 0.84 -26.43 5.34
CA GLN A 259 1.82 -27.21 4.57
C GLN A 259 2.44 -28.39 5.35
N GLY A 260 1.77 -28.83 6.42
CA GLY A 260 2.20 -29.93 7.27
C GLY A 260 1.27 -31.14 7.21
N SER A 261 1.01 -31.71 6.02
CA SER A 261 0.48 -33.08 5.91
C SER A 261 0.82 -33.80 4.59
N ALA A 262 1.84 -33.35 3.85
CA ALA A 262 2.38 -34.08 2.69
C ALA A 262 3.76 -34.73 2.95
N SER A 263 4.20 -34.82 4.20
CA SER A 263 5.39 -35.55 4.62
C SER A 263 5.02 -36.73 5.54
N GLY A 264 4.29 -37.69 4.98
CA GLY A 264 3.84 -38.86 5.74
C GLY A 264 2.97 -39.83 4.95
N ARG A 265 3.42 -40.22 3.75
CA ARG A 265 2.97 -41.50 3.17
C ARG A 265 4.20 -42.21 2.60
N ARG A 266 4.87 -42.92 3.50
CA ARG A 266 5.55 -44.17 3.16
C ARG A 266 4.55 -45.29 3.40
N GLU A 267 4.67 -46.31 2.56
CA GLU A 267 3.79 -47.48 2.36
C GLU A 267 2.69 -47.27 1.32
#